data_AF-A0A2A4TWR9-F1
#
_entry.id   AF-A0A2A4TWR9-F1
#
_cell.length_a   1.000
_cell.length_b   1.000
_cell.length_c   1.000
_cell.angle_alpha   90.00
_cell.angle_beta   90.00
_cell.angle_gamma   90.00
#
_symmetry.space_group_name_H-M   'P 1'
#
loop_
_entity.id
_entity.type
_entity.pdbx_description
1 polymer ?
#
loop_
_entity_poly.entity_id
_entity_poly.type
_entity_poly.pdbx_seq_one_letter_code
_entity_poly.pdbx_strand_id
1 'polypeptide(L)'
;MQATLQILKQEIAQDLQRALKQDGASKTNIAARIGTSRKQLDRLLDPTDTGITLKSLFNLSQALGRDIRIVFEEPKHTDQPALSFSRTWSNPAGVDDETLIATTLEKPTFSDLLKVCATYGIDRVKAVLRDISLPPSSTNNVKRMIHNIEIGTKHANHLSR
;
A
#
# COMPACT_ATOMS: atom_id res chain seq x y z
N MET A 1 -5.34 -11.69 3.63
CA MET A 1 -4.31 -12.24 2.72
C MET A 1 -4.90 -12.95 1.50
N GLN A 2 -5.82 -13.93 1.65
CA GLN A 2 -6.43 -14.62 0.49
C GLN A 2 -7.22 -13.69 -0.46
N ALA A 3 -7.96 -12.71 0.07
CA ALA A 3 -8.72 -11.75 -0.74
C ALA A 3 -7.82 -10.90 -1.67
N THR A 4 -6.66 -10.44 -1.19
CA THR A 4 -5.71 -9.63 -1.96
C THR A 4 -5.11 -10.42 -3.13
N LEU A 5 -4.74 -11.68 -2.89
CA LEU A 5 -4.18 -12.56 -3.92
C LEU A 5 -5.19 -12.86 -5.03
N GLN A 6 -6.45 -13.06 -4.66
CA GLN A 6 -7.55 -13.28 -5.60
C GLN A 6 -7.82 -12.02 -6.45
N ILE A 7 -7.77 -10.83 -5.85
CA ILE A 7 -7.90 -9.55 -6.58
C ILE A 7 -6.79 -9.40 -7.61
N LEU A 8 -5.52 -9.56 -7.19
CA LEU A 8 -4.36 -9.45 -8.09
C LEU A 8 -4.46 -10.46 -9.25
N LYS A 9 -4.87 -11.69 -8.95
CA LYS A 9 -5.07 -12.72 -9.96
C LYS A 9 -6.18 -12.33 -10.94
N GLN A 10 -7.28 -11.78 -10.45
CA GLN A 10 -8.39 -11.35 -11.28
C GLN A 10 -7.98 -10.25 -12.24
N GLU A 11 -7.16 -9.28 -11.79
CA GLU A 11 -6.58 -8.25 -12.66
C GLU A 11 -5.72 -8.86 -13.77
N ILE A 12 -4.77 -9.74 -13.41
CA ILE A 12 -3.90 -10.44 -14.38
C ILE A 12 -4.73 -11.25 -15.38
N ALA A 13 -5.75 -11.98 -14.91
CA ALA A 13 -6.62 -12.78 -15.76
C ALA A 13 -7.42 -11.92 -16.74
N GLN A 14 -7.92 -10.76 -16.30
CA GLN A 14 -8.64 -9.81 -17.16
C GLN A 14 -7.73 -9.20 -18.23
N ASP A 15 -6.51 -8.80 -17.87
CA ASP A 15 -5.51 -8.29 -18.81
C ASP A 15 -5.15 -9.33 -19.87
N LEU A 16 -4.94 -10.57 -19.42
CA LEU A 16 -4.67 -11.68 -20.32
C LEU A 16 -5.86 -11.89 -21.27
N GLN A 17 -7.09 -12.00 -20.77
CA GLN A 17 -8.28 -12.17 -21.63
C GLN A 17 -8.44 -11.05 -22.65
N ARG A 18 -8.13 -9.80 -22.28
CA ARG A 18 -8.16 -8.66 -23.21
C ARG A 18 -7.11 -8.82 -24.30
N ALA A 19 -5.88 -9.16 -23.95
CA ALA A 19 -4.81 -9.39 -24.92
C ALA A 19 -5.14 -10.55 -25.88
N LEU A 20 -5.73 -11.65 -25.38
CA LEU A 20 -6.13 -12.79 -26.21
C LEU A 20 -7.27 -12.43 -27.18
N LYS A 21 -8.24 -11.61 -26.73
CA LYS A 21 -9.32 -11.11 -27.60
C LYS A 21 -8.78 -10.21 -28.72
N GLN A 22 -7.80 -9.36 -28.42
CA GLN A 22 -7.17 -8.46 -29.40
C GLN A 22 -6.40 -9.22 -30.48
N ASP A 23 -5.74 -10.33 -30.14
CA ASP A 23 -4.99 -11.16 -31.10
C ASP A 23 -5.90 -12.07 -31.95
N GLY A 24 -7.22 -12.11 -31.68
CA GLY A 24 -8.17 -13.00 -32.38
C GLY A 24 -7.87 -14.50 -32.21
N ALA A 25 -6.94 -14.85 -31.31
CA ALA A 25 -6.43 -16.20 -31.17
C ALA A 25 -7.30 -17.03 -30.22
N SER A 26 -7.58 -18.29 -30.60
CA SER A 26 -8.27 -19.23 -29.72
C SER A 26 -7.37 -19.63 -28.56
N LYS A 27 -7.94 -19.89 -27.36
CA LYS A 27 -7.20 -20.38 -26.18
C LYS A 27 -6.30 -21.58 -26.51
N THR A 28 -6.74 -22.45 -27.42
CA THR A 28 -5.99 -23.62 -27.88
C THR A 28 -4.74 -23.22 -28.67
N ASN A 29 -4.86 -22.24 -29.57
CA ASN A 29 -3.71 -21.73 -30.35
C ASN A 29 -2.71 -21.02 -29.46
N ILE A 30 -3.17 -20.25 -28.47
CA ILE A 30 -2.27 -19.62 -27.49
C ILE A 30 -1.55 -20.69 -26.68
N ALA A 31 -2.27 -21.65 -26.11
CA ALA A 31 -1.69 -22.75 -25.34
C ALA A 31 -0.59 -23.48 -26.13
N ALA A 32 -0.83 -23.73 -27.43
CA ALA A 32 0.16 -24.31 -28.33
C ALA A 32 1.38 -23.39 -28.56
N ARG A 33 1.17 -22.08 -28.79
CA ARG A 33 2.26 -21.10 -28.95
C ARG A 33 3.18 -20.99 -27.73
N ILE A 34 2.65 -21.20 -26.52
CA ILE A 34 3.41 -21.10 -25.26
C ILE A 34 3.92 -22.43 -24.72
N GLY A 35 3.66 -23.53 -25.43
CA GLY A 35 4.05 -24.88 -25.00
C GLY A 35 3.38 -25.31 -23.69
N THR A 36 2.15 -24.88 -23.41
CA THR A 36 1.38 -25.34 -22.24
C THR A 36 0.13 -26.10 -22.66
N SER A 37 -0.44 -26.89 -21.75
CA SER A 37 -1.77 -27.46 -21.98
C SER A 37 -2.85 -26.39 -21.88
N ARG A 38 -3.98 -26.59 -22.57
CA ARG A 38 -5.19 -25.76 -22.41
C ARG A 38 -5.65 -25.71 -20.95
N LYS A 39 -5.54 -26.82 -20.22
CA LYS A 39 -5.89 -26.91 -18.79
C LYS A 39 -5.01 -26.00 -17.93
N GLN A 40 -3.73 -25.90 -18.27
CA GLN A 40 -2.79 -25.03 -17.56
C GLN A 40 -3.07 -23.55 -17.87
N LEU A 41 -3.49 -23.23 -19.11
CA LEU A 41 -3.97 -21.90 -19.46
C LEU A 41 -5.29 -21.54 -18.76
N ASP A 42 -6.23 -22.48 -18.65
CA ASP A 42 -7.51 -22.24 -17.95
C ASP A 42 -7.28 -22.00 -16.45
N ARG A 43 -6.36 -22.73 -15.79
CA ARG A 43 -5.90 -22.42 -14.42
C ARG A 43 -5.27 -21.03 -14.30
N LEU A 44 -4.53 -20.60 -15.33
CA LEU A 44 -3.95 -19.26 -15.35
C LEU A 44 -4.99 -18.14 -15.53
N LEU A 45 -6.16 -18.47 -16.05
CA LEU A 45 -7.28 -17.54 -16.24
C LEU A 45 -8.34 -17.63 -15.13
N ASP A 46 -8.22 -18.62 -14.24
CA ASP A 46 -9.15 -18.83 -13.13
C ASP A 46 -8.76 -17.95 -11.94
N PRO A 47 -9.62 -17.01 -11.51
CA PRO A 47 -9.36 -16.16 -10.35
C PRO A 47 -9.26 -16.92 -9.03
N THR A 48 -9.84 -18.12 -8.95
CA THR A 48 -9.83 -18.95 -7.73
C THR A 48 -8.60 -19.86 -7.65
N ASP A 49 -7.92 -20.12 -8.78
CA ASP A 49 -6.66 -20.86 -8.81
C ASP A 49 -5.47 -19.90 -8.57
N THR A 50 -5.17 -19.70 -7.29
CA THR A 50 -4.10 -18.80 -6.84
C THR A 50 -2.69 -19.39 -6.97
N GLY A 51 -2.58 -20.66 -7.40
CA GLY A 51 -1.31 -21.37 -7.58
C GLY A 51 -0.58 -20.97 -8.86
N ILE A 52 -0.01 -19.76 -8.91
CA ILE A 52 0.85 -19.31 -10.02
C ILE A 52 2.32 -19.44 -9.64
N THR A 53 3.12 -19.95 -10.58
CA THR A 53 4.58 -19.93 -10.47
C THR A 53 5.18 -18.83 -11.33
N LEU A 54 6.39 -18.37 -10.99
CA LEU A 54 7.16 -17.44 -11.82
C LEU A 54 7.38 -17.97 -13.24
N LYS A 55 7.59 -19.28 -13.39
CA LYS A 55 7.71 -19.94 -14.70
C LYS A 55 6.43 -19.80 -15.53
N SER A 56 5.27 -19.91 -14.90
CA SER A 56 3.99 -19.71 -15.57
C SER A 56 3.84 -18.26 -16.06
N LEU A 57 4.25 -17.28 -15.25
CA LEU A 57 4.23 -15.86 -15.64
C LEU A 57 5.19 -15.60 -16.81
N PHE A 58 6.40 -16.13 -16.76
CA PHE A 58 7.38 -15.99 -17.86
C PHE A 58 6.86 -16.60 -19.18
N ASN A 59 6.29 -17.81 -19.15
CA ASN A 59 5.72 -18.40 -20.35
C ASN A 59 4.55 -17.57 -20.93
N LEU A 60 3.77 -16.92 -20.06
CA LEU A 60 2.72 -15.99 -20.49
C LEU A 60 3.29 -14.71 -21.12
N SER A 61 4.39 -14.17 -20.60
CA SER A 61 5.04 -12.99 -21.16
C SER A 61 5.49 -13.23 -22.60
N GLN A 62 6.15 -14.36 -22.82
CA GLN A 62 6.59 -14.83 -24.14
C GLN A 62 5.40 -15.04 -25.10
N ALA A 63 4.27 -15.53 -24.60
CA ALA A 63 3.02 -15.71 -25.36
C ALA A 63 2.51 -14.44 -26.01
N LEU A 64 2.53 -13.38 -25.21
CA LEU A 64 1.90 -12.12 -25.51
C LEU A 64 2.84 -11.16 -26.21
N GLY A 65 4.13 -11.53 -26.32
CA GLY A 65 5.18 -10.62 -26.77
C GLY A 65 5.32 -9.42 -25.83
N ARG A 66 5.15 -9.63 -24.52
CA ARG A 66 5.21 -8.57 -23.50
C ARG A 66 6.25 -8.92 -22.44
N ASP A 67 6.92 -7.91 -21.90
CA ASP A 67 7.82 -8.07 -20.77
C ASP A 67 7.03 -8.04 -19.44
N ILE A 68 7.50 -8.81 -18.45
CA ILE A 68 6.98 -8.77 -17.08
C ILE A 68 8.02 -8.13 -16.18
N ARG A 69 7.58 -7.13 -15.42
CA ARG A 69 8.34 -6.56 -14.30
C ARG A 69 7.64 -6.94 -13.00
N ILE A 70 8.38 -7.57 -12.09
CA ILE A 70 7.92 -7.86 -10.73
C ILE A 70 8.66 -6.94 -9.79
N VAL A 71 7.93 -6.17 -9.00
CA VAL A 71 8.47 -5.30 -7.97
C VAL A 71 7.86 -5.70 -6.63
N PHE A 72 8.64 -5.59 -5.57
CA PHE A 72 8.11 -5.56 -4.22
C PHE A 72 7.77 -4.11 -3.91
N GLU A 73 6.50 -3.83 -3.70
CA GLU A 73 6.05 -2.55 -3.18
C GLU A 73 5.94 -2.65 -1.66
N GLU A 74 6.27 -1.57 -0.96
CA GLU A 74 5.88 -1.47 0.44
C GLU A 74 4.35 -1.48 0.51
N PRO A 75 3.75 -2.16 1.52
CA PRO A 75 2.31 -2.21 1.65
C PRO A 75 1.77 -0.76 1.72
N LYS A 76 0.82 -0.43 0.84
CA LYS A 76 0.08 0.84 0.94
C LYS A 76 -0.48 0.92 2.36
N HIS A 77 0.03 1.86 3.15
CA HIS A 77 -0.15 1.90 4.61
C HIS A 77 -1.65 1.90 4.97
N THR A 78 -2.21 0.72 5.26
CA THR A 78 -3.60 0.56 5.72
C THR A 78 -3.74 0.70 7.24
N ASP A 79 -2.61 0.85 7.95
CA ASP A 79 -2.56 0.99 9.42
C ASP A 79 -2.51 2.45 9.87
N GLN A 80 -2.89 3.39 8.99
CA GLN A 80 -2.95 4.81 9.38
C GLN A 80 -3.90 4.98 10.58
N PRO A 81 -3.52 5.82 11.55
CA PRO A 81 -4.37 6.05 12.71
C PRO A 81 -5.71 6.65 12.29
N ALA A 82 -6.80 6.19 12.89
CA ALA A 82 -8.11 6.82 12.72
C ALA A 82 -8.11 8.24 13.32
N LEU A 83 -7.81 9.24 12.50
CA LEU A 83 -7.73 10.63 12.91
C LEU A 83 -9.13 11.23 13.13
N SER A 84 -9.24 12.14 14.10
CA SER A 84 -10.45 12.88 14.46
C SER A 84 -10.92 13.84 13.37
N PHE A 85 -10.06 14.18 12.39
CA PHE A 85 -10.42 14.94 11.21
C PHE A 85 -9.81 14.28 9.98
N SER A 86 -10.57 14.23 8.87
CA SER A 86 -10.06 13.73 7.60
C SER A 86 -9.00 14.69 7.04
N ARG A 87 -7.72 14.33 7.16
CA ARG A 87 -6.58 15.15 6.70
C ARG A 87 -6.40 15.12 5.18
N THR A 88 -7.02 14.14 4.52
CA THR A 88 -6.79 13.77 3.13
C THR A 88 -8.09 13.78 2.32
N TRP A 89 -8.98 14.73 2.62
CA TRP A 89 -10.22 14.93 1.86
C TRP A 89 -9.88 15.06 0.36
N SER A 90 -10.58 14.27 -0.46
CA SER A 90 -10.39 13.96 -1.90
C SER A 90 -9.59 12.69 -2.22
N ASN A 91 -8.77 12.15 -1.30
CA ASN A 91 -8.05 10.88 -1.54
C ASN A 91 -7.78 10.09 -0.22
N PRO A 92 -8.79 9.42 0.36
CA PRO A 92 -8.67 8.77 1.66
C PRO A 92 -7.84 7.47 1.67
N ALA A 93 -7.32 7.01 0.52
CA ALA A 93 -6.65 5.70 0.41
C ALA A 93 -5.22 5.75 -0.18
N GLY A 94 -4.58 6.93 -0.25
CA GLY A 94 -3.33 7.06 -1.02
C GLY A 94 -2.42 8.22 -0.66
N VAL A 95 -2.46 8.70 0.59
CA VAL A 95 -1.49 9.69 1.06
C VAL A 95 -0.42 8.97 1.86
N ASP A 96 0.84 9.21 1.54
CA ASP A 96 1.99 8.64 2.23
C ASP A 96 2.06 9.09 3.70
N ASP A 97 2.80 8.33 4.52
CA ASP A 97 2.91 8.58 5.95
C ASP A 97 3.47 9.98 6.25
N GLU A 98 4.49 10.43 5.52
CA GLU A 98 5.11 11.74 5.70
C GLU A 98 4.10 12.86 5.44
N THR A 99 3.32 12.75 4.36
CA THR A 99 2.26 13.71 4.05
C THR A 99 1.13 13.66 5.09
N LEU A 100 0.76 12.48 5.60
CA LEU A 100 -0.22 12.36 6.69
C LEU A 100 0.28 13.01 7.98
N ILE A 101 1.55 12.78 8.34
CA ILE A 101 2.20 13.40 9.49
C ILE A 101 2.23 14.92 9.30
N ALA A 102 2.70 15.42 8.15
CA ALA A 102 2.82 16.84 7.84
C ALA A 102 1.48 17.57 7.92
N THR A 103 0.45 17.04 7.25
CA THR A 103 -0.92 17.59 7.29
C THR A 103 -1.54 17.55 8.69
N THR A 104 -1.15 16.57 9.54
CA THR A 104 -1.53 16.56 10.95
C THR A 104 -0.82 17.65 11.74
N LEU A 105 0.47 17.90 11.48
CA LEU A 105 1.26 18.94 12.14
C LEU A 105 0.81 20.36 11.75
N GLU A 106 0.28 20.56 10.54
CA GLU A 106 -0.28 21.83 10.08
C GLU A 106 -1.55 22.24 10.84
N LYS A 107 -2.43 21.27 11.15
CA LYS A 107 -3.69 21.49 11.88
C LYS A 107 -3.81 20.53 13.07
N PRO A 108 -2.97 20.70 14.10
CA PRO A 108 -2.79 19.71 15.14
C PRO A 108 -3.97 19.70 16.13
N THR A 109 -4.44 18.51 16.46
CA THR A 109 -5.17 18.25 17.71
C THR A 109 -4.31 17.33 18.58
N PHE A 110 -4.47 17.41 19.90
CA PHE A 110 -3.70 16.54 20.80
C PHE A 110 -4.01 15.05 20.54
N SER A 111 -5.28 14.72 20.30
CA SER A 111 -5.76 13.37 19.96
C SER A 111 -5.08 12.82 18.70
N ASP A 112 -5.07 13.61 17.63
CA ASP A 112 -4.48 13.15 16.36
C ASP A 112 -2.97 13.01 16.47
N LEU A 113 -2.31 13.98 17.10
CA LEU A 113 -0.86 13.93 17.27
C LEU A 113 -0.44 12.78 18.17
N LEU A 114 -1.23 12.45 19.20
CA LEU A 114 -1.01 11.26 20.03
C LEU A 114 -1.11 9.99 19.20
N LYS A 115 -2.14 9.85 18.36
CA LYS A 115 -2.32 8.65 17.51
C LYS A 115 -1.21 8.52 16.46
N VAL A 116 -0.83 9.63 15.83
CA VAL A 116 0.30 9.68 14.88
C VAL A 116 1.61 9.30 15.57
N CYS A 117 1.90 9.88 16.74
CA CYS A 117 3.08 9.50 17.54
C CYS A 117 3.07 8.03 17.99
N ALA A 118 1.91 7.50 18.37
CA ALA A 118 1.77 6.10 18.77
C ALA A 118 1.96 5.12 17.60
N THR A 119 1.55 5.51 16.39
CA THR A 119 1.63 4.68 15.18
C THR A 119 3.02 4.72 14.56
N TYR A 120 3.59 5.92 14.41
CA TYR A 120 4.82 6.14 13.63
C TYR A 120 6.07 6.39 14.48
N GLY A 121 5.92 6.54 15.79
CA GLY A 121 7.00 6.88 16.71
C GLY A 121 7.29 8.37 16.77
N ILE A 122 7.67 8.83 17.95
CA ILE A 122 7.86 10.26 18.23
C ILE A 122 9.04 10.85 17.44
N ASP A 123 10.11 10.07 17.25
CA ASP A 123 11.30 10.54 16.53
C ASP A 123 11.02 10.81 15.05
N ARG A 124 10.23 9.96 14.39
CA ARG A 124 9.80 10.14 12.99
C ARG A 124 8.92 11.39 12.86
N VAL A 125 7.96 11.59 13.77
CA VAL A 125 7.12 12.79 13.79
C VAL A 125 7.94 14.07 14.00
N LYS A 126 8.95 14.04 14.89
CA LYS A 126 9.89 15.14 15.07
C LYS A 126 10.74 15.41 13.84
N ALA A 127 11.10 14.39 13.07
CA ALA A 127 11.83 14.56 11.80
C ALA A 127 10.97 15.34 10.80
N VAL A 128 9.74 14.89 10.55
CA VAL A 128 8.82 15.60 9.65
C VAL A 128 8.57 17.04 10.11
N LEU A 129 8.45 17.30 11.41
CA LEU A 129 8.30 18.67 11.94
C LEU A 129 9.50 19.58 11.62
N ARG A 130 10.72 19.03 11.51
CA ARG A 130 11.91 19.83 11.12
C ARG A 130 11.92 20.15 9.63
N ASP A 131 11.33 19.27 8.82
CA ASP A 131 11.38 19.36 7.36
C ASP A 131 10.26 20.23 6.77
N ILE A 132 9.20 20.49 7.55
CA ILE A 132 8.08 21.37 7.16
C ILE A 132 8.23 22.80 7.70
N SER A 133 7.70 23.77 6.96
CA SER A 133 7.66 25.19 7.37
C SER A 133 6.29 25.56 7.93
N LEU A 134 6.21 25.79 9.24
CA LEU A 134 5.01 26.23 9.95
C LEU A 134 5.21 27.63 10.57
N PRO A 135 4.13 28.40 10.79
CA PRO A 135 4.21 29.65 11.55
C PRO A 135 4.78 29.42 12.95
N PRO A 136 5.59 30.36 13.51
CA PRO A 136 6.27 30.15 14.81
C PRO A 136 5.33 29.78 15.96
N SER A 137 4.14 30.37 16.01
CA SER A 137 3.11 30.06 17.02
C SER A 137 2.62 28.61 16.91
N SER A 138 2.34 28.15 15.69
CA SER A 138 1.94 26.76 15.41
C SER A 138 3.07 25.78 15.75
N THR A 139 4.31 26.07 15.35
CA THR A 139 5.49 25.24 15.66
C THR A 139 5.68 25.08 17.17
N ASN A 140 5.56 26.17 17.94
CA ASN A 140 5.69 26.12 19.39
C ASN A 140 4.58 25.30 20.05
N ASN A 141 3.34 25.43 19.57
CA ASN A 141 2.23 24.62 20.07
C ASN A 141 2.42 23.12 19.79
N VAL A 142 2.82 22.76 18.56
CA VAL A 142 3.11 21.37 18.18
C VAL A 142 4.25 20.80 19.02
N LYS A 143 5.36 21.52 19.16
CA LYS A 143 6.51 21.11 20.00
C LYS A 143 6.08 20.81 21.44
N ARG A 144 5.24 21.67 22.02
CA ARG A 144 4.69 21.47 23.37
C ARG A 144 3.82 20.22 23.45
N MET A 145 2.95 19.99 22.47
CA MET A 145 2.12 18.78 22.43
C MET A 145 2.95 17.50 22.33
N ILE A 146 3.95 17.47 21.44
CA ILE A 146 4.88 16.33 21.30
C ILE A 146 5.62 16.08 22.62
N HIS A 147 6.12 17.13 23.27
CA HIS A 147 6.80 17.00 24.56
C HIS A 147 5.91 16.38 25.65
N ASN A 148 4.63 16.79 25.72
CA ASN A 148 3.68 16.21 26.66
C ASN A 148 3.40 14.72 26.37
N ILE A 149 3.32 14.36 25.09
CA ILE A 149 3.17 12.95 24.67
C ILE A 149 4.39 12.14 25.11
N GLU A 150 5.62 12.65 24.92
CA GLU A 150 6.85 11.98 25.35
C GLU A 150 6.88 11.69 26.86
N ILE A 151 6.47 12.66 27.67
CA ILE A 151 6.37 12.48 29.13
C ILE A 151 5.37 11.37 29.43
N GLY A 152 4.18 11.42 28.83
CA GLY A 152 3.14 10.41 29.01
C GLY A 152 3.59 9.01 28.62
N THR A 153 4.25 8.86 27.47
CA THR A 153 4.79 7.57 27.00
C THR A 153 5.85 7.02 27.95
N LYS A 154 6.75 7.86 28.47
CA LYS A 154 7.75 7.45 29.47
C LYS A 154 7.08 6.94 30.74
N HIS A 155 6.10 7.68 31.27
CA HIS A 155 5.37 7.29 32.48
C HIS A 155 4.63 5.95 32.31
N ALA A 156 3.95 5.73 31.19
CA ALA A 156 3.24 4.49 30.90
C ALA A 156 4.17 3.27 30.86
N ASN A 157 5.37 3.44 30.29
CA ASN A 157 6.39 2.38 30.23
C ASN A 157 6.99 2.05 31.60
N HIS A 158 7.04 3.02 32.52
CA HIS A 158 7.49 2.79 33.90
C HIS A 158 6.46 2.05 34.77
N LEU A 159 5.16 2.21 34.50
CA LEU A 159 4.07 1.57 35.25
C LEU A 159 3.75 0.14 34.78
N SER A 160 4.32 -0.30 33.65
CA SER A 160 4.06 -1.61 33.05
C SER A 160 5.17 -2.64 33.34
N ARG A 161 6.03 -2.37 34.34
CA ARG A 161 7.10 -3.24 34.85
C ARG A 161 6.85 -3.55 36.32
#